data_AF-A0A7W7WYQ4-F1
#
_entry.id   AF-A0A7W7WYQ4-F1
#
_cell.length_a   1.000
_cell.length_b   1.000
_cell.length_c   1.000
_cell.angle_alpha   90.00
_cell.angle_beta   90.00
_cell.angle_gamma   90.00
#
_symmetry.space_group_name_H-M   'P 1'
#
loop_
_entity.id
_entity.type
_entity.pdbx_description
1 polymer ?
#
loop_
_entity_poly.entity_id
_entity_poly.type
_entity_poly.pdbx_seq_one_letter_code
_entity_poly.pdbx_strand_id
1 'polypeptide(L)'
;MTRKIAALSCLLVLGACTSTPEPPSPAPATSATRPNGIGCDKAPADVVGPALSLNLAHTRETIEGTAVLCSYEGGGSTTSVRIETASGPEAFARTKLDYEDKGQDPEPVAGIGDEAYRATLGSGEVVQHTVVGRKGKTEIQVTSAASVESASRLLVRLLEGF
;
A
#
# COMPACT_ATOMS: atom_id res chain seq x y z
N MET A 1 -4.68 -28.95 49.11
CA MET A 1 -3.62 -29.08 50.11
C MET A 1 -3.18 -27.68 50.51
N THR A 2 -3.53 -27.30 51.74
CA THR A 2 -3.36 -25.96 52.32
C THR A 2 -2.09 -25.94 53.16
N ARG A 3 -1.23 -24.93 53.04
CA ARG A 3 -0.25 -24.59 54.08
C ARG A 3 -0.07 -23.07 54.20
N LYS A 4 -0.52 -22.55 55.35
CA LYS A 4 -0.15 -21.25 55.94
C LYS A 4 1.19 -21.40 56.70
N ILE A 5 1.79 -20.26 57.11
CA ILE A 5 2.91 -19.99 58.07
C ILE A 5 3.91 -19.05 57.35
N ALA A 6 4.48 -17.96 57.90
CA ALA A 6 4.32 -17.18 59.13
C ALA A 6 5.11 -15.86 58.95
N ALA A 7 4.85 -14.88 59.81
CA ALA A 7 5.53 -13.58 59.89
C ALA A 7 6.96 -13.67 60.45
N LEU A 8 7.84 -12.73 60.06
CA LEU A 8 8.95 -12.28 60.91
C LEU A 8 9.48 -10.91 60.46
N SER A 9 9.54 -9.97 61.41
CA SER A 9 10.11 -8.62 61.30
C SER A 9 11.64 -8.64 61.36
N CYS A 10 12.31 -7.70 60.68
CA CYS A 10 13.59 -7.14 61.13
C CYS A 10 13.92 -5.83 60.38
N LEU A 11 14.07 -4.74 61.14
CA LEU A 11 14.70 -3.49 60.69
C LEU A 11 16.21 -3.72 60.52
N LEU A 12 16.81 -3.21 59.45
CA LEU A 12 18.21 -2.77 59.39
C LEU A 12 18.39 -1.73 58.27
N VAL A 13 19.33 -0.84 58.50
CA VAL A 13 19.48 0.52 57.95
C VAL A 13 20.61 0.57 56.91
N LEU A 14 20.56 1.57 56.00
CA LEU A 14 21.60 2.09 55.09
C LEU A 14 22.02 1.22 53.88
N GLY A 15 21.91 1.82 52.69
CA GLY A 15 22.62 1.36 51.49
C GLY A 15 22.02 1.87 50.20
N ALA A 16 22.68 2.85 49.59
CA ALA A 16 22.37 3.37 48.26
C ALA A 16 22.38 2.26 47.19
N CYS A 17 21.45 2.37 46.24
CA CYS A 17 21.56 2.10 44.79
C CYS A 17 20.13 1.94 44.25
N THR A 18 19.49 3.07 43.95
CA THR A 18 18.35 3.07 43.04
C THR A 18 18.91 2.74 41.67
N SER A 19 18.95 1.46 41.32
CA SER A 19 19.07 1.04 39.93
C SER A 19 17.72 1.32 39.29
N THR A 20 17.54 2.54 38.79
CA THR A 20 16.46 2.85 37.85
C THR A 20 16.59 1.89 36.69
N PRO A 21 15.56 1.07 36.38
CA PRO A 21 15.54 0.28 35.16
C PRO A 21 15.64 1.24 33.98
N GLU A 22 16.71 1.13 33.21
CA GLU A 22 16.84 1.87 31.96
C GLU A 22 15.67 1.45 31.06
N PRO A 23 14.83 2.39 30.59
CA PRO A 23 13.79 2.07 29.62
C PRO A 23 14.43 1.38 28.42
N PRO A 24 13.82 0.32 27.84
CA PRO A 24 14.35 -0.29 26.64
C PRO A 24 14.56 0.79 25.58
N SER A 25 15.82 0.95 25.16
CA SER A 25 16.18 1.88 24.09
C SER A 25 15.34 1.55 22.86
N PRO A 26 14.58 2.52 22.29
CA PRO A 26 13.81 2.26 21.08
C PRO A 26 14.78 1.84 20.00
N ALA A 27 14.62 0.62 19.48
CA ALA A 27 15.37 0.16 18.32
C ALA A 27 15.24 1.22 17.21
N PRO A 28 16.33 1.54 16.48
CA PRO A 28 16.25 2.49 15.39
C PRO A 28 15.15 2.03 14.43
N ALA A 29 14.12 2.85 14.27
CA ALA A 29 13.07 2.61 13.28
C ALA A 29 13.75 2.60 11.92
N THR A 30 13.92 1.41 11.34
CA THR A 30 14.41 1.25 9.97
C THR A 30 13.38 1.92 9.08
N SER A 31 13.64 3.17 8.70
CA SER A 31 12.83 3.86 7.70
C SER A 31 13.06 3.09 6.41
N ALA A 32 12.00 2.43 5.91
CA ALA A 32 12.10 1.73 4.65
C ALA A 32 12.49 2.75 3.55
N THR A 33 13.56 2.43 2.81
CA THR A 33 14.04 3.30 1.74
C THR A 33 13.12 3.15 0.53
N ARG A 34 12.68 4.28 -0.05
CA ARG A 34 11.87 4.28 -1.26
C ARG A 34 12.62 3.66 -2.46
N PRO A 35 11.99 2.78 -3.23
CA PRO A 35 12.57 2.26 -4.46
C PRO A 35 12.73 3.39 -5.47
N ASN A 36 13.96 3.59 -5.98
CA ASN A 36 14.29 4.64 -6.95
C ASN A 36 13.88 6.07 -6.53
N GLY A 37 13.71 6.33 -5.23
CA GLY A 37 13.24 7.61 -4.71
C GLY A 37 11.76 7.93 -4.98
N ILE A 38 11.00 6.98 -5.54
CA ILE A 38 9.58 7.13 -5.88
C ILE A 38 8.70 6.88 -4.66
N GLY A 39 7.70 7.73 -4.43
CA GLY A 39 6.74 7.61 -3.35
C GLY A 39 5.34 8.08 -3.72
N CYS A 40 4.46 8.16 -2.73
CA CYS A 40 3.08 8.61 -2.88
C CYS A 40 2.93 10.11 -3.15
N ASP A 41 4.03 10.87 -3.11
CA ASP A 41 4.09 12.23 -3.66
C ASP A 41 3.79 12.28 -5.16
N LYS A 42 3.92 11.15 -5.88
CA LYS A 42 3.52 11.02 -7.28
C LYS A 42 2.03 10.76 -7.48
N ALA A 43 1.33 10.32 -6.44
CA ALA A 43 -0.10 10.04 -6.47
C ALA A 43 -0.78 10.57 -5.20
N PRO A 44 -0.76 11.89 -4.94
CA PRO A 44 -1.38 12.44 -3.75
C PRO A 44 -2.92 12.44 -3.89
N ALA A 45 -3.63 12.45 -2.76
CA ALA A 45 -5.10 12.36 -2.73
C ALA A 45 -5.81 13.48 -3.53
N ASP A 46 -5.23 14.68 -3.58
CA ASP A 46 -5.74 15.83 -4.33
C ASP A 46 -5.58 15.69 -5.86
N VAL A 47 -4.74 14.76 -6.32
CA VAL A 47 -4.65 14.37 -7.74
C VAL A 47 -5.56 13.17 -8.02
N VAL A 48 -5.50 12.14 -7.16
CA VAL A 48 -6.21 10.88 -7.36
C VAL A 48 -7.72 11.03 -7.17
N GLY A 49 -8.16 11.70 -6.11
CA GLY A 49 -9.58 11.87 -5.77
C GLY A 49 -10.37 12.53 -6.90
N PRO A 50 -9.99 13.74 -7.36
CA PRO A 50 -10.66 14.40 -8.47
C PRO A 50 -10.64 13.60 -9.78
N ALA A 51 -9.52 12.92 -10.09
CA ALA A 51 -9.41 12.10 -11.30
C ALA A 51 -10.38 10.90 -11.28
N LEU A 52 -10.61 10.31 -10.10
CA LEU A 52 -11.56 9.22 -9.90
C LEU A 52 -12.98 9.70 -9.62
N SER A 53 -13.20 11.01 -9.45
CA SER A 53 -14.45 11.59 -8.94
C SER A 53 -14.84 11.04 -7.55
N LEU A 54 -13.84 10.80 -6.70
CA LEU A 54 -13.99 10.31 -5.34
C LEU A 54 -13.51 11.36 -4.33
N ASN A 55 -14.16 11.42 -3.17
CA ASN A 55 -13.65 12.17 -2.04
C ASN A 55 -12.64 11.30 -1.29
N LEU A 56 -11.36 11.58 -1.49
CA LEU A 56 -10.24 10.86 -0.90
C LEU A 56 -9.43 11.77 0.00
N ALA A 57 -8.91 11.20 1.09
CA ALA A 57 -8.06 11.88 2.06
C ALA A 57 -6.99 10.92 2.60
N HIS A 58 -6.12 11.47 3.46
CA HIS A 58 -5.17 10.70 4.26
C HIS A 58 -4.37 9.66 3.46
N THR A 59 -3.62 10.10 2.44
CA THR A 59 -2.71 9.21 1.70
C THR A 59 -1.73 8.53 2.65
N ARG A 60 -1.70 7.20 2.62
CA ARG A 60 -0.76 6.37 3.38
C ARG A 60 0.16 5.65 2.41
N GLU A 61 1.46 5.82 2.64
CA GLU A 61 2.53 5.15 1.88
C GLU A 61 2.94 3.86 2.59
N THR A 62 3.07 2.78 1.82
CA THR A 62 3.63 1.50 2.26
C THR A 62 4.64 1.03 1.22
N ILE A 63 5.85 0.66 1.65
CA ILE A 63 6.92 0.18 0.76
C ILE A 63 6.92 -1.36 0.78
N GLU A 64 6.80 -1.97 -0.39
CA GLU A 64 6.68 -3.40 -0.62
C GLU A 64 7.78 -3.88 -1.59
N GLY A 65 8.99 -4.07 -1.07
CA GLY A 65 10.14 -4.43 -1.90
C GLY A 65 10.48 -3.33 -2.92
N THR A 66 10.23 -3.60 -4.19
CA THR A 66 10.46 -2.65 -5.30
C THR A 66 9.23 -1.78 -5.64
N ALA A 67 8.11 -2.02 -4.96
CA ALA A 67 6.89 -1.25 -5.14
C ALA A 67 6.59 -0.31 -3.97
N VAL A 68 5.79 0.70 -4.28
CA VAL A 68 5.15 1.59 -3.31
C VAL A 68 3.64 1.50 -3.48
N LEU A 69 2.95 1.17 -2.39
CA LEU A 69 1.50 1.17 -2.31
C LEU A 69 1.02 2.46 -1.62
N CYS A 70 0.25 3.24 -2.36
CA CYS A 70 -0.47 4.41 -1.88
C CYS A 70 -1.91 4.03 -1.64
N SER A 71 -2.34 4.07 -0.38
CA SER A 71 -3.73 3.83 0.00
C SER A 71 -4.38 5.13 0.45
N TYR A 72 -5.69 5.24 0.25
CA TYR A 72 -6.45 6.46 0.54
C TYR A 72 -7.67 6.11 1.40
N GLU A 73 -8.03 7.02 2.28
CA GLU A 73 -9.27 6.96 3.05
C GLU A 73 -10.38 7.70 2.29
N GLY A 74 -11.62 7.21 2.39
CA GLY A 74 -12.79 7.76 1.68
C GLY A 74 -13.22 6.92 0.47
N GLY A 75 -14.07 7.49 -0.39
CA GLY A 75 -14.49 6.84 -1.65
C GLY A 75 -15.42 5.62 -1.55
N GLY A 76 -15.88 5.24 -0.34
CA GLY A 76 -16.86 4.16 -0.13
C GLY A 76 -16.32 2.73 -0.27
N SER A 77 -15.11 2.57 -0.83
CA SER A 77 -14.40 1.29 -0.96
C SER A 77 -12.90 1.49 -0.84
N THR A 78 -12.14 0.38 -0.76
CA THR A 78 -10.69 0.42 -0.90
C THR A 78 -10.31 1.13 -2.20
N THR A 79 -9.45 2.14 -2.09
CA THR A 79 -8.83 2.84 -3.22
C THR A 79 -7.34 2.85 -3.02
N SER A 80 -6.58 2.47 -4.04
CA SER A 80 -5.12 2.45 -3.98
C SER A 80 -4.46 2.68 -5.35
N VAL A 81 -3.22 3.17 -5.29
CA VAL A 81 -2.29 3.25 -6.42
C VAL A 81 -1.03 2.51 -6.01
N ARG A 82 -0.66 1.47 -6.75
CA ARG A 82 0.61 0.75 -6.55
C ARG A 82 1.56 1.10 -7.69
N ILE A 83 2.78 1.50 -7.35
CA ILE A 83 3.82 1.91 -8.29
C ILE A 83 5.00 0.96 -8.13
N GLU A 84 5.27 0.16 -9.16
CA GLU A 84 6.39 -0.77 -9.23
C GLU A 84 7.42 -0.24 -10.23
N THR A 85 8.66 -0.04 -9.80
CA THR A 85 9.70 0.62 -10.60
C THR A 85 10.71 -0.34 -11.21
N ALA A 86 10.52 -1.64 -10.97
CA ALA A 86 11.31 -2.73 -11.55
C ALA A 86 10.41 -3.74 -12.31
N SER A 87 9.33 -3.29 -12.95
CA SER A 87 8.45 -4.15 -13.75
C SER A 87 8.79 -4.07 -15.25
N GLY A 88 9.36 -5.15 -15.79
CA GLY A 88 9.50 -5.36 -17.23
C GLY A 88 8.34 -6.20 -17.81
N PRO A 89 8.33 -6.47 -19.13
CA PRO A 89 7.24 -7.20 -19.79
C PRO A 89 6.92 -8.56 -19.15
N GLU A 90 7.94 -9.32 -18.74
CA GLU A 90 7.74 -10.60 -18.06
C GLU A 90 7.12 -10.46 -16.68
N ALA A 91 7.48 -9.42 -15.93
CA ALA A 91 6.90 -9.15 -14.62
C ALA A 91 5.43 -8.75 -14.76
N PHE A 92 5.13 -7.86 -15.70
CA PHE A 92 3.78 -7.43 -16.03
C PHE A 92 2.88 -8.60 -16.47
N ALA A 93 3.41 -9.50 -17.33
CA ALA A 93 2.71 -10.71 -17.73
C ALA A 93 2.40 -11.62 -16.54
N ARG A 94 3.35 -11.79 -15.59
CA ARG A 94 3.09 -12.56 -14.35
C ARG A 94 2.00 -11.91 -13.50
N THR A 95 2.05 -10.59 -13.30
CA THR A 95 1.01 -9.88 -12.54
C THR A 95 -0.36 -10.02 -13.20
N LYS A 96 -0.42 -10.02 -14.54
CA LYS A 96 -1.66 -10.32 -15.26
C LYS A 96 -2.16 -11.74 -14.96
N LEU A 97 -1.29 -12.75 -15.01
CA LEU A 97 -1.65 -14.13 -14.66
C LEU A 97 -2.18 -14.25 -13.22
N ASP A 98 -1.63 -13.47 -12.27
CA ASP A 98 -2.13 -13.45 -10.90
C ASP A 98 -3.59 -12.98 -10.79
N TYR A 99 -4.11 -12.19 -11.76
CA TYR A 99 -5.53 -11.84 -11.84
C TYR A 99 -6.36 -12.95 -12.47
N GLU A 100 -5.83 -13.63 -13.49
CA GLU A 100 -6.45 -14.80 -14.13
C GLU A 100 -6.65 -15.92 -13.09
N ASP A 101 -5.62 -16.22 -12.30
CA ASP A 101 -5.66 -17.24 -11.24
C ASP A 101 -6.65 -16.90 -10.12
N LYS A 102 -6.98 -15.61 -9.95
CA LYS A 102 -8.00 -15.13 -9.01
C LYS A 102 -9.40 -15.05 -9.63
N GLY A 103 -9.57 -15.48 -10.88
CA GLY A 103 -10.85 -15.45 -11.60
C GLY A 103 -11.35 -14.05 -11.93
N GLN A 104 -10.45 -13.07 -12.09
CA GLN A 104 -10.81 -11.67 -12.43
C GLN A 104 -10.66 -11.36 -13.92
N ASP A 105 -10.34 -12.36 -14.75
CA ASP A 105 -10.29 -12.32 -16.23
C ASP A 105 -9.79 -10.98 -16.82
N PRO A 106 -8.49 -10.66 -16.69
CA PRO A 106 -7.93 -9.39 -17.14
C PRO A 106 -8.02 -9.18 -18.65
N GLU A 107 -8.62 -8.07 -19.05
CA GLU A 107 -8.83 -7.69 -20.44
C GLU A 107 -7.80 -6.64 -20.88
N PRO A 108 -7.18 -6.77 -22.07
CA PRO A 108 -6.23 -5.79 -22.56
C PRO A 108 -6.89 -4.43 -22.81
N VAL A 109 -6.16 -3.35 -22.51
CA VAL A 109 -6.56 -1.96 -22.76
C VAL A 109 -5.54 -1.33 -23.69
N ALA A 110 -5.99 -0.91 -24.87
CA ALA A 110 -5.12 -0.27 -25.86
C ALA A 110 -4.88 1.22 -25.54
N GLY A 111 -3.75 1.76 -25.99
CA GLY A 111 -3.45 3.20 -25.95
C GLY A 111 -2.98 3.74 -24.60
N ILE A 112 -2.62 2.88 -23.65
CA ILE A 112 -2.05 3.27 -22.35
C ILE A 112 -0.66 2.65 -22.21
N GLY A 113 0.37 3.49 -22.09
CA GLY A 113 1.75 3.02 -21.93
C GLY A 113 2.21 2.12 -23.08
N ASP A 114 3.11 1.18 -22.75
CA ASP A 114 3.57 0.11 -23.64
C ASP A 114 2.56 -1.04 -23.68
N GLU A 115 1.95 -1.35 -22.53
CA GLU A 115 0.92 -2.37 -22.37
C GLU A 115 0.06 -2.06 -21.15
N ALA A 116 -1.23 -2.41 -21.23
CA ALA A 116 -2.17 -2.22 -20.14
C ALA A 116 -3.27 -3.30 -20.16
N TYR A 117 -3.83 -3.58 -19.00
CA TYR A 117 -5.03 -4.39 -18.85
C TYR A 117 -5.93 -3.84 -17.75
N ARG A 118 -7.19 -4.28 -17.75
CA ARG A 118 -8.15 -4.03 -16.68
C ARG A 118 -8.63 -5.35 -16.11
N ALA A 119 -8.93 -5.37 -14.82
CA ALA A 119 -9.58 -6.48 -14.13
C ALA A 119 -10.71 -5.92 -13.26
N THR A 120 -11.74 -6.72 -13.03
CA THR A 120 -12.86 -6.34 -12.16
C THR A 120 -13.08 -7.41 -11.11
N LEU A 121 -13.22 -6.99 -9.86
CA LEU A 121 -13.56 -7.86 -8.74
C LEU A 121 -14.96 -7.51 -8.24
N GLY A 122 -15.79 -8.54 -8.06
CA GLY A 122 -17.16 -8.40 -7.56
C GLY A 122 -18.18 -8.12 -8.65
N SER A 123 -19.44 -7.91 -8.24
CA SER A 123 -20.57 -7.64 -9.12
C SER A 123 -21.65 -6.85 -8.37
N GLY A 124 -22.53 -6.14 -9.10
CA GLY A 124 -23.62 -5.39 -8.50
C GLY A 124 -23.13 -4.16 -7.71
N GLU A 125 -23.57 -4.03 -6.47
CA GLU A 125 -23.32 -2.84 -5.62
C GLU A 125 -21.88 -2.74 -5.11
N VAL A 126 -21.15 -3.86 -5.04
CA VAL A 126 -19.76 -3.91 -4.58
C VAL A 126 -18.87 -4.39 -5.72
N VAL A 127 -18.48 -3.43 -6.56
CA VAL A 127 -17.55 -3.65 -7.67
C VAL A 127 -16.27 -2.85 -7.44
N GLN A 128 -15.13 -3.48 -7.67
CA GLN A 128 -13.83 -2.80 -7.73
C GLN A 128 -13.21 -3.02 -9.10
N HIS A 129 -12.77 -1.93 -9.70
CA HIS A 129 -12.05 -1.92 -10.95
C HIS A 129 -10.57 -1.71 -10.67
N THR A 130 -9.77 -2.52 -11.34
CA THR A 130 -8.32 -2.37 -11.39
C THR A 130 -7.90 -2.08 -12.81
N VAL A 131 -7.09 -1.05 -13.03
CA VAL A 131 -6.43 -0.80 -14.31
C VAL A 131 -4.93 -0.80 -14.06
N VAL A 132 -4.19 -1.59 -14.82
CA VAL A 132 -2.74 -1.75 -14.70
C VAL A 132 -2.11 -1.36 -16.02
N GLY A 133 -1.06 -0.55 -15.98
CA GLY A 133 -0.33 -0.14 -17.17
C GLY A 133 1.17 -0.08 -16.91
N ARG A 134 1.94 -0.47 -17.91
CA ARG A 134 3.41 -0.41 -17.89
C ARG A 134 3.91 0.58 -18.92
N LYS A 135 4.96 1.32 -18.56
CA LYS A 135 5.75 2.15 -19.48
C LYS A 135 7.23 2.04 -19.08
N GLY A 136 8.07 1.52 -19.97
CA GLY A 136 9.46 1.21 -19.66
C GLY A 136 9.55 0.18 -18.52
N LYS A 137 10.20 0.56 -17.41
CA LYS A 137 10.36 -0.29 -16.21
C LYS A 137 9.35 0.01 -15.10
N THR A 138 8.42 0.95 -15.35
CA THR A 138 7.42 1.36 -14.38
C THR A 138 6.09 0.69 -14.71
N GLU A 139 5.51 0.02 -13.73
CA GLU A 139 4.14 -0.46 -13.75
C GLU A 139 3.34 0.29 -12.68
N ILE A 140 2.15 0.75 -13.06
CA ILE A 140 1.22 1.41 -12.16
C ILE A 140 -0.09 0.64 -12.19
N GLN A 141 -0.57 0.30 -11.01
CA GLN A 141 -1.88 -0.29 -10.78
C GLN A 141 -2.75 0.72 -10.05
N VAL A 142 -3.96 0.98 -10.56
CA VAL A 142 -5.00 1.79 -9.92
C VAL A 142 -6.18 0.89 -9.58
N THR A 143 -6.53 0.77 -8.31
CA THR A 143 -7.68 0.00 -7.81
C THR A 143 -8.69 0.93 -7.15
N SER A 144 -9.96 0.90 -7.54
CA SER A 144 -11.03 1.70 -6.90
C SER A 144 -12.44 1.21 -7.29
N ALA A 145 -13.49 1.73 -6.64
CA ALA A 145 -14.87 1.56 -7.12
C ALA A 145 -15.28 2.58 -8.22
N ALA A 146 -14.38 3.49 -8.62
CA ALA A 146 -14.66 4.42 -9.72
C ALA A 146 -14.68 3.69 -11.06
N SER A 147 -15.31 4.30 -12.07
CA SER A 147 -15.38 3.71 -13.42
C SER A 147 -13.98 3.40 -13.99
N VAL A 148 -13.91 2.32 -14.79
CA VAL A 148 -12.70 1.94 -15.53
C VAL A 148 -12.14 3.11 -16.36
N GLU A 149 -13.01 3.94 -16.93
CA GLU A 149 -12.59 5.10 -17.73
C GLU A 149 -11.86 6.15 -16.90
N SER A 150 -12.39 6.50 -15.71
CA SER A 150 -11.73 7.43 -14.80
C SER A 150 -10.40 6.88 -14.29
N ALA A 151 -10.36 5.59 -13.92
CA ALA A 151 -9.13 4.93 -13.52
C ALA A 151 -8.08 4.89 -14.65
N SER A 152 -8.51 4.63 -15.88
CA SER A 152 -7.64 4.62 -17.07
C SER A 152 -7.05 6.00 -17.35
N ARG A 153 -7.85 7.07 -17.24
CA ARG A 153 -7.36 8.45 -17.38
C ARG A 153 -6.35 8.83 -16.31
N LEU A 154 -6.60 8.43 -15.06
CA LEU A 154 -5.64 8.64 -13.98
C LEU A 154 -4.34 7.88 -14.29
N LEU A 155 -4.43 6.62 -14.69
CA LEU A 155 -3.27 5.79 -15.03
C LEU A 155 -2.40 6.43 -16.13
N VAL A 156 -3.01 6.95 -17.21
CA VAL A 156 -2.29 7.68 -18.26
C VAL A 156 -1.51 8.86 -17.68
N ARG A 157 -2.18 9.71 -16.89
CA ARG A 157 -1.53 10.89 -16.26
C ARG A 157 -0.38 10.49 -15.35
N LEU A 158 -0.55 9.42 -14.57
CA LEU A 158 0.51 8.95 -13.68
C LEU A 158 1.71 8.43 -14.47
N LEU A 159 1.49 7.62 -15.51
CA LEU A 159 2.55 7.09 -16.37
C LEU A 159 3.30 8.17 -17.17
N GLU A 160 2.71 9.33 -17.42
CA GLU A 160 3.40 10.48 -18.01
C GLU A 160 4.39 11.15 -17.04
N GLY A 161 4.20 10.97 -15.73
CA GLY A 161 5.09 11.47 -14.68
C GLY A 161 6.36 10.65 -14.44
N PHE A 162 6.55 9.57 -15.22
CA PHE A 162 7.69 8.64 -15.20
C PHE A 162 8.30 8.48 -16.60
#